data_AF-A0A3B9KYY0-F1
#
_entry.id   AF-A0A3B9KYY0-F1
#
_cell.length_a   1.000
_cell.length_b   1.000
_cell.length_c   1.000
_cell.angle_alpha   90.00
_cell.angle_beta   90.00
_cell.angle_gamma   90.00
#
_symmetry.space_group_name_H-M   'P 1'
#
loop_
_entity.id
_entity.type
_entity.pdbx_description
1 polymer ?
#
loop_
_entity_poly.entity_id
_entity_poly.type
_entity_poly.pdbx_seq_one_letter_code
_entity_poly.pdbx_strand_id
1 'polypeptide(L)'
;MTEVIHASAQTIRNLKDVPASFRLAAFALLNTQSGSISFVLPGDRVLEYRHDKTGPHATIIVHNYDFVKRAMAGGDVGFAEAYMDGDWSTPDLTAVLRFFS
;
A
#
# COMPACT_ATOMS: atom_id res chain seq x y z
N MET A 1 -19.43 0.84 6.55
CA MET A 1 -19.36 0.30 5.18
C MET A 1 -18.02 0.72 4.64
N THR A 2 -17.14 -0.21 4.28
CA THR A 2 -15.79 0.11 3.79
C THR A 2 -15.89 0.64 2.36
N GLU A 3 -15.33 1.82 2.10
CA GLU A 3 -15.30 2.42 0.76
C GLU A 3 -14.14 1.81 -0.04
N VAL A 4 -14.45 1.08 -1.11
CA VAL A 4 -13.45 0.52 -2.01
C VAL A 4 -13.15 1.50 -3.13
N ILE A 5 -11.88 1.84 -3.26
CA ILE A 5 -11.34 2.86 -4.14
C ILE A 5 -10.36 2.18 -5.10
N HIS A 6 -10.72 2.05 -6.37
CA HIS A 6 -9.80 1.49 -7.36
C HIS A 6 -8.66 2.47 -7.67
N ALA A 7 -7.43 1.99 -7.59
CA ALA A 7 -6.23 2.77 -7.80
C ALA A 7 -6.15 3.26 -9.26
N SER A 8 -6.19 4.57 -9.43
CA SER A 8 -5.95 5.23 -10.72
C SER A 8 -5.24 6.55 -10.47
N ALA A 9 -4.64 7.13 -11.51
CA ALA A 9 -3.97 8.41 -11.38
C ALA A 9 -4.92 9.54 -10.93
N GLN A 10 -6.22 9.46 -11.24
CA GLN A 10 -7.19 10.46 -10.78
C GLN A 10 -7.58 10.21 -9.33
N THR A 11 -7.80 8.96 -8.97
CA THR A 11 -8.20 8.58 -7.62
C THR A 11 -7.13 8.91 -6.59
N ILE A 12 -5.87 8.58 -6.88
CA ILE A 12 -4.72 8.85 -5.99
C ILE A 12 -4.52 10.36 -5.78
N ARG A 13 -4.73 11.19 -6.83
CA ARG A 13 -4.69 12.66 -6.69
C ARG A 13 -5.77 13.19 -5.75
N ASN A 14 -6.94 12.56 -5.75
CA ASN A 14 -8.12 12.99 -5.01
C ASN A 14 -8.26 12.35 -3.62
N LEU A 15 -7.30 11.51 -3.20
CA LEU A 15 -7.29 10.94 -1.86
C LEU A 15 -7.17 12.06 -0.81
N LYS A 16 -8.25 12.26 -0.04
CA LYS A 16 -8.30 13.20 1.09
C LYS A 16 -7.57 12.63 2.31
N ASP A 17 -6.93 13.50 3.09
CA ASP A 17 -6.25 13.14 4.33
C ASP A 17 -5.12 12.10 4.17
N VAL A 18 -4.54 12.05 2.97
CA VAL A 18 -3.41 11.17 2.63
C VAL A 18 -2.15 12.00 2.33
N PRO A 19 -1.02 11.79 3.04
CA PRO A 19 0.20 12.53 2.82
C PRO A 19 0.76 12.42 1.40
N ALA A 20 1.53 13.43 0.97
CA ALA A 20 2.17 13.44 -0.35
C ALA A 20 3.14 12.26 -0.55
N SER A 21 3.85 11.83 0.50
CA SER A 21 4.73 10.67 0.46
C SER A 21 3.97 9.39 0.12
N PHE A 22 2.83 9.14 0.78
CA PHE A 22 1.99 7.99 0.48
C PHE A 22 1.44 8.06 -0.94
N ARG A 23 0.96 9.24 -1.37
CA ARG A 23 0.49 9.42 -2.76
C ARG A 23 1.58 9.13 -3.78
N LEU A 24 2.83 9.54 -3.53
CA LEU A 24 3.96 9.24 -4.42
C LEU A 24 4.22 7.73 -4.54
N ALA A 25 4.26 7.02 -3.41
CA ALA A 25 4.40 5.56 -3.42
C ALA A 25 3.21 4.88 -4.11
N ALA A 26 2.00 5.38 -3.88
CA ALA A 26 0.79 4.90 -4.54
C ALA A 26 0.85 5.09 -6.07
N PHE A 27 1.42 6.20 -6.58
CA PHE A 27 1.65 6.36 -8.02
C PHE A 27 2.69 5.38 -8.56
N ALA A 28 3.78 5.14 -7.83
CA ALA A 28 4.80 4.20 -8.26
C ALA A 28 4.24 2.78 -8.44
N LEU A 29 3.31 2.38 -7.58
CA LEU A 29 2.59 1.11 -7.66
C LEU A 29 1.62 0.99 -8.84
N LEU A 30 1.26 2.07 -9.53
CA LEU A 30 0.43 1.95 -10.75
C LEU A 30 1.16 1.22 -11.88
N ASN A 31 2.50 1.16 -11.83
CA ASN A 31 3.32 0.53 -12.86
C ASN A 31 3.61 -0.96 -12.59
N THR A 32 3.05 -1.54 -11.52
CA THR A 32 3.14 -2.98 -11.29
C THR A 32 2.30 -3.74 -12.31
N GLN A 33 2.76 -4.90 -12.76
CA GLN A 33 2.14 -5.61 -13.89
C GLN A 33 1.39 -6.89 -13.48
N SER A 34 1.56 -7.39 -12.25
CA SER A 34 1.09 -8.70 -11.82
C SER A 34 0.57 -8.69 -10.39
N GLY A 35 -0.44 -9.51 -10.11
CA GLY A 35 -1.02 -9.66 -8.77
C GLY A 35 -1.97 -8.54 -8.39
N SER A 36 -2.29 -8.45 -7.10
CA SER A 36 -3.09 -7.37 -6.55
C SER A 36 -2.58 -6.95 -5.19
N ILE A 37 -2.62 -5.66 -4.90
CA ILE A 37 -2.35 -5.15 -3.55
C ILE A 37 -3.48 -4.23 -3.11
N SER A 38 -3.94 -4.40 -1.88
CA SER A 38 -4.94 -3.51 -1.25
C SER A 38 -4.31 -2.79 -0.07
N PHE A 39 -4.52 -1.48 0.00
CA PHE A 39 -4.16 -0.67 1.17
C PHE A 39 -5.42 -0.30 1.94
N VAL A 40 -5.60 -0.86 3.13
CA VAL A 40 -6.63 -0.41 4.07
C VAL A 40 -6.11 0.86 4.72
N LEU A 41 -6.70 1.99 4.36
CA LEU A 41 -6.34 3.31 4.85
C LEU A 41 -7.12 3.64 6.13
N PRO A 42 -6.58 4.51 7.00
CA PRO A 42 -7.34 5.15 8.06
C PRO A 42 -8.65 5.77 7.53
N GLY A 43 -9.75 5.48 8.24
CA GLY A 43 -11.10 5.95 7.90
C GLY A 43 -11.91 5.00 7.01
N ASP A 44 -11.73 3.69 7.15
CA ASP A 44 -12.51 2.65 6.46
C ASP A 44 -12.49 2.74 4.92
N ARG A 45 -11.37 3.19 4.34
CA ARG A 45 -11.17 3.25 2.89
C ARG A 45 -10.17 2.19 2.46
N VAL A 46 -10.37 1.60 1.29
CA VAL A 46 -9.46 0.61 0.71
C VAL A 46 -9.01 1.08 -0.66
N LEU A 47 -7.72 1.34 -0.83
CA LEU A 47 -7.13 1.60 -2.14
C LEU A 47 -6.70 0.27 -2.76
N GLU A 48 -7.42 -0.19 -3.78
CA GLU A 48 -7.21 -1.49 -4.43
C GLU A 48 -6.49 -1.34 -5.78
N TYR A 49 -5.38 -2.07 -5.93
CA TYR A 49 -4.68 -2.29 -7.19
C TYR A 49 -5.02 -3.69 -7.67
N ARG A 50 -5.80 -3.80 -8.76
CA ARG A 50 -6.19 -5.08 -9.36
C ARG A 50 -5.58 -5.17 -10.74
N HIS A 51 -4.65 -6.10 -10.92
CA HIS A 51 -4.13 -6.45 -12.24
C HIS A 51 -4.74 -7.77 -12.70
N ASP A 52 -5.04 -7.88 -14.00
CA ASP A 52 -5.67 -9.08 -14.57
C ASP A 52 -4.71 -10.29 -14.67
N LYS A 53 -3.40 -10.07 -14.48
CA LYS A 53 -2.39 -11.13 -14.48
C LYS A 53 -2.35 -11.84 -13.13
N THR A 54 -2.32 -13.18 -13.19
CA THR A 54 -2.07 -14.06 -12.05
C THR A 54 -0.82 -13.63 -11.28
N GLY A 55 -0.93 -13.53 -9.95
CA GLY A 55 0.15 -13.08 -9.09
C GLY A 55 -0.26 -13.05 -7.62
N PRO A 56 0.64 -12.64 -6.72
CA PRO A 56 0.34 -12.56 -5.29
C PRO A 56 -0.77 -11.56 -4.99
N HIS A 57 -1.60 -11.89 -4.01
CA HIS A 57 -2.67 -11.04 -3.50
C HIS A 57 -2.29 -10.55 -2.11
N ALA A 58 -1.82 -9.31 -2.01
CA ALA A 58 -1.34 -8.70 -0.78
C ALA A 58 -2.35 -7.72 -0.20
N THR A 59 -2.35 -7.59 1.13
CA THR A 59 -3.09 -6.55 1.85
C THR A 59 -2.16 -5.88 2.85
N ILE A 60 -2.10 -4.55 2.82
CA ILE A 60 -1.40 -3.73 3.80
C ILE A 60 -2.46 -2.91 4.55
N ILE A 61 -2.50 -3.02 5.87
CA ILE A 61 -3.33 -2.22 6.75
C ILE A 61 -2.45 -1.08 7.27
N VAL A 62 -2.78 0.15 6.90
CA VAL A 62 -2.00 1.34 7.23
C VAL A 62 -2.51 1.90 8.55
N HIS A 63 -1.64 1.92 9.57
CA HIS A 63 -1.94 2.54 10.86
C HIS A 63 -1.34 3.95 10.93
N ASN A 64 -0.16 4.14 10.34
CA ASN A 64 0.56 5.41 10.28
C ASN A 64 1.25 5.59 8.93
N TYR A 65 0.87 6.64 8.18
CA TYR A 65 1.41 6.95 6.85
C TYR A 65 2.92 7.22 6.81
N ASP A 66 3.56 7.50 7.95
CA ASP A 66 5.01 7.73 8.00
C ASP A 66 5.82 6.47 7.63
N PHE A 67 5.22 5.27 7.66
CA PHE A 67 5.87 4.03 7.19
C PHE A 67 6.42 4.18 5.75
N VAL A 68 5.73 4.95 4.90
CA VAL A 68 6.18 5.16 3.51
C VAL A 68 7.47 5.97 3.46
N LYS A 69 7.64 6.96 4.33
CA LYS A 69 8.88 7.73 4.40
C LYS A 69 10.03 6.86 4.89
N ARG A 70 9.78 6.01 5.89
CA ARG A 70 10.76 5.03 6.39
C ARG A 70 11.17 4.04 5.30
N ALA A 71 10.20 3.49 4.57
CA ALA A 71 10.45 2.60 3.44
C ALA A 71 11.23 3.28 2.30
N MET A 72 10.93 4.54 1.97
CA MET A 72 11.68 5.28 0.94
C MET A 72 13.12 5.61 1.38
N ALA A 73 13.35 5.90 2.66
CA ALA A 73 14.67 6.25 3.18
C ALA A 73 15.54 5.02 3.47
N GLY A 74 14.95 3.96 4.01
CA GLY A 74 15.65 2.76 4.49
C GLY A 74 15.42 1.50 3.63
N GLY A 75 14.70 1.60 2.51
CA GLY A 75 14.39 0.47 1.66
C GLY A 75 13.55 -0.62 2.35
N ASP A 76 13.94 -1.87 2.14
CA ASP A 76 13.34 -3.05 2.76
C ASP A 76 13.49 -3.08 4.29
N VAL A 77 14.62 -2.60 4.81
CA VAL A 77 14.85 -2.47 6.25
C VAL A 77 13.87 -1.47 6.86
N GLY A 78 13.76 -0.27 6.28
CA GLY A 78 12.83 0.75 6.77
C GLY A 78 11.35 0.32 6.67
N PHE A 79 11.01 -0.51 5.69
CA PHE A 79 9.69 -1.11 5.57
C PHE A 79 9.42 -2.17 6.66
N ALA A 80 10.41 -3.03 6.94
CA ALA A 80 10.33 -4.06 7.97
C ALA A 80 10.31 -3.46 9.39
N GLU A 81 11.10 -2.44 9.66
CA GLU A 81 11.06 -1.70 10.94
C GLU A 81 9.69 -1.08 11.17
N ALA A 82 9.10 -0.47 10.14
CA ALA A 82 7.76 0.10 10.25
C ALA A 82 6.67 -0.97 10.49
N TYR A 83 6.87 -2.20 10.01
CA TYR A 83 6.00 -3.34 10.36
C TYR A 83 6.15 -3.75 11.82
N MET A 84 7.40 -3.87 12.29
CA MET A 84 7.72 -4.25 13.67
C MET A 84 7.21 -3.20 14.68
N ASP A 85 7.28 -1.92 14.31
CA ASP A 85 6.77 -0.80 15.11
C ASP A 85 5.25 -0.64 15.04
N GLY A 86 4.57 -1.40 14.18
CA GLY A 86 3.12 -1.35 14.02
C GLY A 86 2.60 -0.14 13.24
N ASP A 87 3.45 0.57 12.47
CA ASP A 87 3.00 1.64 11.57
C ASP A 87 2.15 1.06 10.41
N TRP A 88 2.34 -0.21 10.08
CA TRP A 88 1.45 -0.97 9.21
C TRP A 88 1.41 -2.45 9.62
N SER A 89 0.35 -3.16 9.26
CA SER A 89 0.22 -4.60 9.45
C SER A 89 -0.40 -5.29 8.26
N THR A 90 -0.49 -6.61 8.29
CA THR A 90 -1.06 -7.40 7.20
C THR A 90 -1.59 -8.73 7.74
N PRO A 91 -2.67 -9.28 7.14
CA PRO A 91 -3.10 -10.64 7.44
C PRO A 91 -2.13 -11.71 6.90
N ASP A 92 -1.30 -11.38 5.90
CA ASP A 92 -0.34 -12.30 5.29
C ASP A 92 0.93 -11.54 4.86
N LEU A 93 1.93 -11.57 5.74
CA LEU A 93 3.23 -10.96 5.47
C LEU A 93 3.95 -11.62 4.30
N THR A 94 3.75 -12.93 4.10
CA THR A 94 4.37 -13.65 2.97
C THR A 94 3.82 -13.15 1.64
N ALA A 95 2.51 -12.89 1.56
CA ALA A 95 1.90 -12.34 0.35
C ALA A 95 2.44 -10.94 0.03
N VAL A 96 2.64 -10.09 1.05
CA VAL A 96 3.24 -8.76 0.89
C VAL A 96 4.65 -8.87 0.34
N LEU A 97 5.52 -9.68 0.95
CA LEU A 97 6.90 -9.84 0.49
C LEU A 97 6.99 -10.40 -0.93
N ARG A 98 6.13 -11.37 -1.27
CA ARG A 98 6.03 -11.92 -2.64
C ARG A 98 5.56 -10.89 -3.66
N PHE A 99 4.70 -9.95 -3.27
CA PHE A 99 4.23 -8.89 -4.17
C PHE A 99 5.35 -7.92 -4.55
N PHE A 100 6.31 -7.68 -3.65
CA PHE A 100 7.45 -6.78 -3.87
C PHE A 100 8.73 -7.47 -4.38
N SER A 101 8.68 -8.77 -4.70
CA SER A 101 9.82 -9.57 -5.19
C SER A 101 9.99 -9.52 -6.71
#